data_AF-A0A965AY93-F1
#
_entry.id   AF-A0A965AY93-F1
#
_cell.length_a   1.000
_cell.length_b   1.000
_cell.length_c   1.000
_cell.angle_alpha   90.00
_cell.angle_beta   90.00
_cell.angle_gamma   90.00
#
_symmetry.space_group_name_H-M   'P 1'
#
loop_
_entity.id
_entity.type
_entity.pdbx_description
1 polymer ?
#
loop_
_entity_poly.entity_id
_entity_poly.type
_entity_poly.pdbx_seq_one_letter_code
_entity_poly.pdbx_strand_id
1 'polypeptide(L)'
;MAYEKIATCCYCGTKAALVLRGNTQHELACSSCGAPLSVMKHLKSAQAPEMHHYSKMPKVKKTKKKKSSHKKLFKMAFDVLDDIFD
;
A
#
# COMPACT_ATOMS: atom_id res chain seq x y z
N MET A 1 4.68 23.02 -9.87
CA MET A 1 4.49 21.58 -9.60
C MET A 1 4.57 20.82 -10.92
N ALA A 2 5.22 19.65 -10.94
CA ALA A 2 5.34 18.82 -12.14
C ALA A 2 4.73 17.47 -11.89
N TYR A 3 3.98 16.96 -12.86
CA TYR A 3 3.29 15.69 -12.71
C TYR A 3 3.47 14.83 -13.97
N GLU A 4 3.47 13.53 -13.77
CA GLU A 4 3.68 12.55 -14.84
C GLU A 4 2.34 11.96 -15.29
N LYS A 5 2.12 11.96 -16.61
CA LYS A 5 0.95 11.35 -17.25
C LYS A 5 1.42 10.38 -18.32
N ILE A 6 0.74 9.24 -18.42
CA ILE A 6 0.80 8.40 -19.61
C ILE A 6 -0.25 8.89 -20.59
N ALA A 7 0.18 9.22 -21.80
CA ALA A 7 -0.68 9.49 -22.93
C ALA A 7 -0.65 8.30 -23.91
N THR A 8 -1.80 7.95 -24.48
CA THR A 8 -1.89 6.97 -25.57
C THR A 8 -2.50 7.67 -26.79
N CYS A 9 -1.89 7.52 -27.96
CA CYS A 9 -2.44 8.02 -29.20
C CYS A 9 -3.70 7.23 -29.60
N CYS A 10 -4.80 7.95 -29.90
CA CYS A 10 -6.06 7.35 -30.33
C CYS A 10 -5.99 6.69 -31.71
N TYR A 11 -5.01 7.06 -32.54
CA TYR A 11 -4.88 6.57 -33.90
C TYR A 11 -3.87 5.42 -34.02
N CYS A 12 -2.60 5.69 -33.72
CA CYS A 12 -1.53 4.70 -33.88
C CYS A 12 -1.22 3.90 -32.62
N GLY A 13 -1.87 4.18 -31.49
CA GLY A 13 -1.68 3.44 -30.24
C GLY A 13 -0.36 3.70 -29.51
N THR A 14 0.51 4.57 -30.02
CA THR A 14 1.78 4.91 -29.38
C THR A 14 1.54 5.42 -27.95
N LYS A 15 2.30 4.87 -27.00
CA LYS A 15 2.26 5.26 -25.59
C LYS A 15 3.51 6.05 -25.23
N ALA A 16 3.33 7.14 -24.51
CA ALA A 16 4.43 7.97 -24.01
C ALA A 16 4.13 8.41 -22.56
N ALA A 17 5.17 8.39 -21.71
CA ALA A 17 5.14 9.04 -20.42
C ALA A 17 5.63 10.48 -20.58
N LEU A 18 4.82 11.45 -20.17
CA LEU A 18 5.06 12.88 -20.34
C LEU A 18 5.05 13.56 -18.97
N VAL A 19 6.04 14.42 -18.74
CA VAL A 19 6.12 15.25 -17.53
C VAL A 19 5.57 16.64 -17.86
N LEU A 20 4.38 16.95 -17.35
CA LEU A 20 3.74 18.25 -17.57
C LEU A 20 4.10 19.20 -16.42
N ARG A 21 4.41 20.45 -16.78
CA ARG A 21 4.81 21.52 -15.86
C ARG A 21 3.72 22.59 -15.86
N GLY A 22 3.26 23.00 -14.68
CA GLY A 22 2.22 24.03 -14.54
C GLY A 22 0.79 23.47 -14.54
N ASN A 23 -0.20 24.37 -14.54
CA ASN A 23 -1.63 24.03 -14.38
C ASN A 23 -2.46 24.21 -15.67
N THR A 24 -1.84 24.71 -16.73
CA THR A 24 -2.51 24.96 -18.02
C THR A 24 -2.60 23.67 -18.83
N GLN A 25 -3.81 23.40 -19.34
CA GLN A 25 -4.04 22.28 -20.26
C GLN A 25 -3.69 22.75 -21.67
N HIS A 26 -2.60 22.22 -22.23
CA HIS A 26 -2.26 22.39 -23.64
C HIS A 26 -2.70 21.14 -24.42
N GLU A 27 -3.19 21.33 -25.63
CA GLU A 27 -3.43 20.21 -26.54
C GLU A 27 -2.08 19.61 -26.97
N LEU A 28 -1.93 18.30 -26.82
CA LEU A 28 -0.72 17.56 -27.13
C LEU A 28 -0.97 16.69 -28.37
N ALA A 29 -0.06 16.74 -29.34
CA ALA A 29 -0.11 15.91 -30.55
C ALA A 29 0.90 14.75 -30.46
N CYS A 30 0.55 13.60 -31.02
CA CYS A 30 1.47 12.48 -31.15
C CYS A 30 2.62 12.84 -32.10
N SER A 31 3.87 12.59 -31.71
CA SER A 31 5.04 12.85 -32.57
C SER A 31 5.13 11.94 -33.81
N SER A 32 4.48 10.77 -33.78
CA SER A 32 4.52 9.79 -34.86
C SER A 32 3.49 10.07 -35.97
N CYS A 33 2.26 10.44 -35.59
CA CYS A 33 1.16 10.62 -36.55
C CYS A 33 0.44 11.97 -36.47
N GLY A 34 0.81 12.85 -35.54
CA GLY A 34 0.19 14.18 -35.37
C GLY A 34 -1.19 14.18 -34.70
N ALA A 35 -1.81 13.02 -34.46
CA ALA A 35 -3.14 12.95 -33.87
C ALA A 35 -3.15 13.45 -32.41
N PRO A 36 -4.25 14.09 -31.96
CA PRO A 36 -4.37 14.62 -30.60
C PRO A 36 -4.40 13.51 -29.54
N LEU A 37 -3.69 13.72 -28.43
CA LEU A 37 -3.65 12.83 -27.28
C LEU A 37 -4.77 13.17 -26.29
N SER A 38 -5.99 12.71 -26.60
CA SER A 38 -7.19 13.03 -25.80
C SER A 38 -7.32 12.22 -24.50
N VAL A 39 -6.75 11.02 -24.43
CA VAL A 39 -6.85 10.14 -23.25
C VAL A 39 -5.50 10.07 -22.55
N MET A 40 -5.40 10.75 -21.41
CA MET A 40 -4.22 10.73 -20.56
C MET A 40 -4.57 10.23 -19.15
N LYS A 41 -3.75 9.32 -18.62
CA LYS A 41 -3.91 8.80 -17.25
C LYS A 41 -2.76 9.31 -16.39
N HIS A 42 -3.07 9.83 -15.22
CA HIS A 42 -2.05 10.24 -14.25
C HIS A 42 -1.35 9.01 -13.70
N LEU A 43 -0.03 9.11 -13.58
CA LEU A 43 0.75 8.13 -12.84
C LEU A 43 0.76 8.50 -11.37
N LYS A 44 0.67 7.46 -10.52
CA LYS A 44 0.98 7.65 -9.11
C LYS A 44 2.46 7.98 -9.05
N SER A 45 2.81 9.11 -8.45
CA SER A 45 4.19 9.44 -8.16
C SER A 45 4.76 8.28 -7.35
N ALA A 46 5.78 7.62 -7.90
CA ALA A 46 6.59 6.70 -7.12
C ALA A 46 7.19 7.56 -6.01
N GLN A 47 6.64 7.45 -4.79
CA GLN A 47 7.42 7.83 -3.62
C GLN A 47 8.72 7.06 -3.77
N ALA A 48 9.85 7.79 -3.76
CA ALA A 48 11.17 7.18 -3.80
C ALA A 48 11.10 5.98 -2.86
N PRO A 49 11.48 4.76 -3.30
CA PRO A 49 11.37 3.61 -2.44
C PRO A 49 12.11 3.99 -1.17
N GLU A 50 11.37 4.20 -0.06
CA GLU A 50 12.00 4.29 1.23
C GLU A 50 12.75 2.98 1.32
N MET A 51 14.08 3.08 1.25
CA MET A 51 14.94 1.94 1.50
C MET A 51 14.55 1.52 2.91
N HIS A 52 13.67 0.52 3.01
CA HIS A 52 13.36 -0.14 4.25
C HIS A 52 14.66 -0.80 4.66
N HIS A 53 15.49 -0.03 5.37
CA HIS A 53 16.66 -0.53 6.03
C HIS A 53 16.11 -1.55 7.01
N TYR A 54 16.22 -2.83 6.65
CA TYR A 54 15.94 -3.93 7.56
C TYR A 54 17.03 -3.88 8.62
N SER A 55 16.91 -2.93 9.54
CA SER A 55 17.65 -2.92 10.78
C SER A 55 17.22 -4.19 11.47
N LYS A 56 18.08 -5.22 11.43
CA LYS A 56 17.90 -6.48 12.14
C LYS A 56 17.65 -6.14 13.60
N MET A 57 16.38 -6.06 13.99
CA MET A 57 16.01 -5.81 15.36
C MET A 57 16.56 -6.98 16.19
N PRO A 58 17.36 -6.75 17.25
CA PRO A 58 17.87 -7.84 18.05
C PRO A 58 16.67 -8.61 18.60
N LYS A 59 16.61 -9.91 18.29
CA LYS A 59 15.53 -10.80 18.76
C LYS A 59 15.58 -10.86 20.28
N VAL A 60 14.75 -10.04 20.93
CA VAL A 60 14.54 -10.13 22.38
C VAL A 60 13.98 -11.52 22.66
N LYS A 61 14.79 -12.37 23.32
CA LYS A 61 14.37 -13.71 23.73
C LYS A 61 13.19 -13.55 24.69
N LYS A 62 11.97 -13.82 24.22
CA LYS A 62 10.77 -13.85 25.07
C LYS A 62 10.97 -14.93 26.12
N THR A 63 11.23 -14.52 27.37
CA THR A 63 11.18 -15.43 28.50
C THR A 63 9.76 -15.97 28.62
N LYS A 64 9.62 -17.30 28.64
CA LYS A 64 8.32 -17.96 28.77
C LYS A 64 7.68 -17.52 30.09
N LYS A 65 6.63 -16.71 30.04
CA LYS A 65 5.78 -16.43 31.20
C LYS A 65 5.23 -17.76 31.72
N LYS A 66 5.73 -18.22 32.86
CA LYS A 66 5.14 -19.36 33.59
C LYS A 66 3.69 -18.98 33.88
N LYS A 67 2.75 -19.76 33.34
CA LYS A 67 1.31 -19.59 33.61
C LYS A 67 1.12 -19.75 35.12
N SER A 68 0.71 -18.67 35.79
CA SER A 68 0.33 -18.69 37.20
C SER A 68 -0.73 -19.77 37.41
N SER A 69 -0.44 -20.71 38.30
CA SER A 69 -1.29 -21.85 38.65
C SER A 69 -2.66 -21.44 39.18
N HIS A 70 -2.85 -20.17 39.57
CA HIS A 70 -4.13 -19.67 40.09
C HIS A 70 -5.21 -19.60 39.01
N LYS A 71 -4.84 -19.48 37.72
CA LYS A 71 -5.81 -19.60 36.62
C LYS A 71 -6.41 -21.01 36.50
N LYS A 72 -5.75 -22.05 37.02
CA LYS A 72 -6.29 -23.42 37.00
C LYS A 72 -7.29 -23.66 38.13
N LEU A 73 -7.04 -23.11 39.32
CA LEU A 73 -7.94 -23.24 40.48
C LEU A 73 -9.27 -22.49 40.26
N PHE A 74 -9.22 -21.27 39.73
CA PHE A 74 -10.44 -20.53 39.40
C PHE A 74 -11.26 -21.19 38.28
N LYS A 75 -10.61 -21.84 37.30
CA LYS A 75 -11.33 -22.57 36.25
C LYS A 75 -12.06 -23.80 36.82
N MET A 76 -11.43 -24.56 37.72
CA MET A 76 -12.10 -25.69 38.38
C MET A 76 -13.28 -25.23 39.25
N ALA A 77 -13.14 -24.13 39.99
CA ALA A 77 -14.23 -23.61 40.80
C ALA A 77 -15.42 -23.13 39.97
N PHE A 78 -15.18 -22.55 38.79
CA PHE A 78 -16.25 -22.09 37.90
C PHE A 78 -16.93 -23.25 37.15
N ASP A 79 -16.17 -24.26 36.71
CA ASP A 79 -16.73 -25.48 36.08
C ASP A 79 -17.71 -26.21 37.04
N VAL A 80 -17.34 -26.34 38.32
CA VAL A 80 -18.22 -26.97 39.33
C VAL A 80 -19.43 -26.10 39.68
N LEU A 81 -19.32 -24.78 39.60
CA LEU A 81 -20.45 -23.87 39.81
C LEU A 81 -21.44 -23.88 38.63
N ASP A 82 -20.95 -24.01 37.40
CA ASP A 82 -21.78 -24.10 36.20
C ASP A 82 -22.58 -25.42 36.18
N ASP A 83 -21.99 -26.52 36.67
CA ASP A 83 -22.63 -27.84 36.80
C ASP A 83 -23.65 -27.93 37.97
N ILE A 84 -23.63 -26.98 38.93
CA ILE A 84 -24.54 -26.98 40.11
C ILE A 84 -25.70 -25.99 39.97
N PHE A 85 -25.65 -25.10 38.99
CA PHE A 85 -26.67 -24.08 38.70
C PHE A 85 -27.45 -24.36 37.39
N ASP A 86 -27.43 -25.61 36.90
CA ASP A 86 -28.51 -26.25 36.11
C ASP A 86 -29.33 -27.16 37.05
#